data_AF-A0AAX4L1L9-F1
#
_entry.id   AF-A0AAX4L1L9-F1
#
_cell.length_a   1.000
_cell.length_b   1.000
_cell.length_c   1.000
_cell.angle_alpha   90.00
_cell.angle_beta   90.00
_cell.angle_gamma   90.00
#
_symmetry.space_group_name_H-M   'P 1'
#
loop_
_entity.id
_entity.type
_entity.pdbx_description
1 polymer ?
#
loop_
_entity_poly.entity_id
_entity_poly.type
_entity_poly.pdbx_seq_one_letter_code
_entity_poly.pdbx_strand_id
1 'polypeptide(L)' 'MSCIKAKQIEVDLKRWEELVKLIQIYFNLDEITNFAVFELEDTKAVEELSKVKGQVRQIIEKMIS' A
#
# COMPACT_ATOMS: atom_id res chain seq x y z
N MET A 1 -29.64 2.93 19.73
CA MET A 1 -28.99 1.86 18.93
C MET A 1 -28.70 2.23 17.46
N SER A 2 -29.45 3.15 16.83
CA SER A 2 -29.22 3.57 15.43
C SER A 2 -27.91 4.37 15.21
N CYS A 3 -27.58 5.31 16.10
CA CYS A 3 -26.41 6.20 15.93
C CYS A 3 -25.04 5.49 16.05
N ILE A 4 -24.94 4.47 16.91
CA ILE A 4 -23.70 3.69 17.10
C ILE A 4 -23.36 2.88 15.84
N LYS A 5 -24.36 2.28 15.19
CA LYS A 5 -24.16 1.53 13.94
C LYS A 5 -23.68 2.44 12.80
N ALA A 6 -24.24 3.65 12.69
CA ALA A 6 -23.81 4.62 11.68
C ALA A 6 -22.34 5.03 11.85
N LYS A 7 -21.93 5.29 13.10
CA LYS A 7 -20.53 5.64 13.42
C LYS A 7 -19.55 4.50 13.12
N GLN A 8 -19.95 3.24 13.37
CA GLN A 8 -19.12 2.08 13.05
C GLN A 8 -18.93 1.93 11.52
N ILE A 9 -20.00 2.07 10.75
CA ILE A 9 -19.94 2.01 9.28
C ILE A 9 -18.99 3.07 8.70
N GLU A 10 -19.01 4.29 9.25
CA GLU A 10 -18.12 5.37 8.82
C GLU A 10 -16.63 5.05 9.09
N VAL A 11 -16.34 4.46 10.26
CA VAL A 11 -14.97 4.03 10.61
C VAL A 11 -14.49 2.92 9.69
N ASP A 12 -15.37 1.95 9.40
CA ASP A 12 -15.04 0.83 8.51
C ASP A 12 -14.78 1.33 7.08
N LEU A 13 -15.59 2.25 6.57
CA LEU A 13 -15.39 2.88 5.25
C LEU A 13 -14.03 3.57 5.17
N LYS A 14 -13.65 4.38 6.17
CA LYS A 14 -12.34 5.04 6.21
C LYS A 14 -11.20 4.03 6.21
N ARG A 15 -11.31 2.93 6.96
CA ARG A 15 -10.31 1.86 6.96
C ARG A 15 -10.16 1.21 5.58
N TRP A 16 -11.27 0.97 4.89
CA TRP A 16 -11.27 0.43 3.53
C TRP A 16 -10.64 1.39 2.51
N GLU A 17 -10.95 2.68 2.59
CA GLU A 17 -10.34 3.71 1.73
C GLU A 17 -8.82 3.74 1.88
N GLU A 18 -8.31 3.70 3.12
CA GLU A 18 -6.87 3.66 3.38
C GLU A 18 -6.22 2.37 2.88
N LEU A 19 -6.91 1.23 3.03
CA LEU A 19 -6.41 -0.04 2.49
C LEU A 19 -6.27 0.01 0.97
N VAL A 20 -7.26 0.55 0.26
CA VAL A 20 -7.22 0.70 -1.20
C VAL A 20 -6.06 1.60 -1.62
N LYS A 21 -5.84 2.73 -0.93
CA LYS A 21 -4.70 3.63 -1.21
C LYS A 21 -3.35 2.93 -1.05
N LEU A 22 -3.19 2.13 0.01
CA LEU A 22 -1.94 1.38 0.23
C LEU A 22 -1.71 0.33 -0.85
N ILE A 23 -2.76 -0.37 -1.28
CA ILE A 23 -2.68 -1.33 -2.39
C ILE A 23 -2.23 -0.63 -3.68
N GLN A 24 -2.79 0.55 -3.98
CA GLN A 24 -2.36 1.36 -5.13
C GLN A 24 -0.89 1.75 -5.03
N ILE A 25 -0.44 2.22 -3.86
CA ILE A 25 0.98 2.56 -3.63
C ILE A 25 1.88 1.33 -3.84
N TYR A 26 1.47 0.16 -3.36
CA TYR A 26 2.23 -1.08 -3.54
C TYR A 26 2.42 -1.44 -5.02
N PHE A 27 1.38 -1.27 -5.85
CA PHE A 27 1.48 -1.49 -7.29
C PHE A 27 2.30 -0.41 -7.99
N ASN A 28 2.15 0.86 -7.63
CA ASN A 28 2.96 1.93 -8.19
C ASN A 28 4.44 1.76 -7.87
N LEU A 29 4.78 1.27 -6.68
CA LEU A 29 6.16 0.93 -6.33
C LEU A 29 6.72 -0.20 -7.21
N ASP A 30 5.89 -1.14 -7.65
CA ASP A 30 6.30 -2.17 -8.61
C ASP A 30 6.65 -1.54 -9.97
N GLU A 31 5.80 -0.67 -10.49
CA GLU A 31 6.04 0.04 -11.75
C GLU A 31 7.32 0.88 -11.72
N ILE A 32 7.54 1.62 -10.63
CA ILE A 32 8.77 2.42 -10.44
C ILE A 32 10.00 1.52 -10.35
N THR A 33 9.89 0.37 -9.65
CA THR A 33 10.99 -0.59 -9.57
C THR A 33 11.31 -1.16 -10.94
N ASN A 34 10.29 -1.52 -11.74
CA ASN A 34 10.48 -1.99 -13.11
C ASN A 34 11.16 -0.93 -13.99
N PHE A 35 10.74 0.34 -13.89
CA PHE A 35 11.40 1.44 -14.59
C PHE A 35 12.88 1.57 -14.19
N ALA A 36 13.18 1.51 -12.90
CA ALA A 36 14.56 1.58 -12.41
C ALA A 36 15.43 0.40 -12.91
N VAL A 37 14.85 -0.81 -13.03
CA VAL A 37 15.54 -1.98 -13.60
C VAL A 37 15.82 -1.81 -15.09
N PHE A 38 14.78 -1.51 -15.87
CA PHE A 38 14.83 -1.68 -17.33
C PHE A 38 15.27 -0.42 -18.08
N GLU A 39 14.97 0.77 -17.56
CA GLU A 39 15.24 2.03 -18.26
C GLU A 39 16.47 2.75 -17.70
N LEU A 40 16.74 2.59 -16.40
CA LEU A 40 17.86 3.27 -15.73
C LEU A 40 19.03 2.35 -15.40
N GLU A 41 18.84 1.03 -15.45
CA GLU A 41 19.81 0.02 -14.97
C GLU A 41 20.33 0.31 -13.54
N ASP A 42 19.53 1.00 -12.72
CA ASP A 42 19.93 1.47 -11.38
C ASP A 42 19.63 0.40 -10.33
N THR A 43 20.56 -0.55 -10.21
CA THR A 43 20.47 -1.66 -9.25
C THR A 43 20.37 -1.21 -7.79
N LYS A 44 20.93 -0.04 -7.43
CA LYS A 44 20.86 0.48 -6.05
C LYS A 44 19.46 0.99 -5.74
N ALA A 45 18.88 1.78 -6.64
CA ALA A 45 17.50 2.25 -6.50
C ALA A 45 16.52 1.08 -6.42
N VAL A 46 16.73 0.02 -7.22
CA VAL A 46 15.91 -1.20 -7.20
C VAL A 46 15.95 -1.89 -5.83
N GLU A 47 17.11 -2.00 -5.21
CA GLU A 47 17.24 -2.59 -3.87
C GLU A 47 16.47 -1.77 -2.82
N GLU A 48 16.62 -0.45 -2.83
CA GLU A 48 15.94 0.46 -1.90
C GLU A 48 14.42 0.44 -2.09
N LEU A 49 13.94 0.53 -3.33
CA LEU A 49 12.51 0.45 -3.68
C LEU A 49 11.89 -0.89 -3.29
N SER A 50 12.62 -1.99 -3.49
CA SER A 50 12.17 -3.33 -3.11
C SER A 50 11.97 -3.46 -1.60
N LYS A 51 12.85 -2.84 -0.80
CA LYS A 51 12.69 -2.79 0.67
C LYS A 51 11.44 -2.01 1.07
N VAL A 52 11.22 -0.83 0.48
CA VAL A 52 10.03 0.00 0.74
C VAL A 52 8.76 -0.75 0.36
N LYS A 53 8.73 -1.39 -0.83
CA LYS A 53 7.60 -2.22 -1.28
C LYS A 53 7.30 -3.35 -0.31
N GLY A 54 8.32 -4.01 0.23
CA GLY A 54 8.19 -5.03 1.27
C GLY A 54 7.56 -4.49 2.56
N GLN A 55 7.95 -3.28 2.99
CA GLN A 55 7.35 -2.63 4.17
C GLN A 55 5.88 -2.26 3.96
N VAL A 56 5.53 -1.72 2.78
CA VAL A 56 4.13 -1.41 2.42
C VAL A 56 3.28 -2.68 2.47
N ARG A 57 3.79 -3.79 1.91
CA ARG A 57 3.11 -5.09 1.99
C ARG A 57 2.83 -5.52 3.43
N GLN A 58 3.81 -5.42 4.32
CA GLN A 58 3.63 -5.77 5.74
C GLN A 58 2.56 -4.89 6.42
N ILE A 59 2.45 -3.62 6.05
CA ILE A 59 1.41 -2.72 6.57
C ILE A 59 0.03 -3.17 6.07
N ILE A 60 -0.10 -3.48 4.77
CA ILE A 60 -1.34 -4.01 4.19
C ILE A 60 -1.76 -5.31 4.89
N GLU A 61 -0.83 -6.25 5.09
CA GLU A 61 -1.09 -7.53 5.78
C GLU A 61 -1.62 -7.32 7.21
N LYS A 62 -1.06 -6.35 7.95
CA LYS A 62 -1.55 -5.97 9.29
C LYS A 62 -2.94 -5.34 9.27
N MET A 63 -3.36 -4.72 8.17
CA MET A 63 -4.70 -4.13 8.04
C MET A 63 -5.78 -5.15 7.70
N ILE A 64 -5.43 -6.29 7.08
CA ILE A 64 -6.39 -7.32 6.66
C ILE A 64 -6.42 -8.55 7.57
N SER A 65 -5.41 -8.71 8.43
CA SER A 65 -5.38 -9.71 9.51
C SER A 65 -6.35 -9.32 10.64
#